data_AF-A0A2U2C2C8-F1
#
_entry.id   AF-A0A2U2C2C8-F1
#
_cell.length_a   1.000
_cell.length_b   1.000
_cell.length_c   1.000
_cell.angle_alpha   90.00
_cell.angle_beta   90.00
_cell.angle_gamma   90.00
#
_symmetry.space_group_name_H-M   'P 1'
#
loop_
_entity.id
_entity.type
_entity.pdbx_description
1 polymer ?
#
loop_
_entity_poly.entity_id
_entity_poly.type
_entity_poly.pdbx_seq_one_letter_code
_entity_poly.pdbx_strand_id
1 'polypeptide(L)'
;MQLDVTAEVILSQLGYSNNEGSLKQAQKAIDVTKGYEKFAKHILTLNDQLKKLNAYVGLSNKTDYFKIKCDEADSNEILEEFHDAVWKWAKKYNVDIERLDKKPIYYILGVSN
;
A
#
# COMPACT_ATOMS: atom_id res chain seq x y z
N MET A 1 22.03 2.27 -10.23
CA MET A 1 20.83 1.49 -10.59
C MET A 1 19.63 2.18 -9.97
N GLN A 2 18.87 2.96 -10.74
CA GLN A 2 17.54 3.38 -10.31
C GLN A 2 16.66 2.14 -10.41
N LEU A 3 16.24 1.60 -9.28
CA LEU A 3 15.22 0.56 -9.25
C LEU A 3 13.89 1.24 -9.55
N ASP A 4 13.51 1.29 -10.82
CA ASP A 4 12.16 1.60 -11.26
C ASP A 4 11.24 0.49 -10.72
N VAL A 5 10.42 0.85 -9.72
CA VAL A 5 9.46 -0.09 -9.14
C VAL A 5 8.28 -0.19 -10.10
N THR A 6 8.40 -1.05 -11.12
CA THR A 6 7.35 -1.27 -12.11
C THR A 6 6.18 -2.08 -11.53
N ALA A 7 5.07 -2.13 -12.26
CA ALA A 7 3.88 -2.91 -11.92
C ALA A 7 4.22 -4.39 -11.61
N GLU A 8 5.12 -5.00 -12.38
CA GLU A 8 5.55 -6.39 -12.16
C GLU A 8 6.36 -6.55 -10.88
N VAL A 9 7.28 -5.62 -10.62
CA VAL A 9 8.11 -5.65 -9.42
C VAL A 9 7.24 -5.49 -8.17
N ILE A 10 6.35 -4.49 -8.15
CA ILE A 10 5.45 -4.29 -7.00
C ILE A 10 4.54 -5.50 -6.80
N LEU A 11 3.95 -6.07 -7.86
CA LEU A 11 3.11 -7.26 -7.76
C LEU A 11 3.87 -8.43 -7.14
N SER A 12 5.05 -8.72 -7.66
CA SER A 12 5.87 -9.83 -7.18
C SER A 12 6.28 -9.64 -5.73
N GLN A 13 6.56 -8.41 -5.30
CA GLN A 13 6.91 -8.11 -3.91
C GLN A 13 5.70 -8.13 -2.96
N LEU A 14 4.54 -7.72 -3.45
CA LEU A 14 3.28 -7.81 -2.71
C LEU A 14 2.72 -9.25 -2.67
N GLY A 15 3.32 -10.18 -3.42
CA GLY A 15 2.90 -11.59 -3.47
C GLY A 15 1.74 -11.87 -4.40
N TYR A 16 1.44 -10.96 -5.33
CA TYR A 16 0.45 -11.17 -6.37
C TYR A 16 1.01 -12.01 -7.52
N SER A 17 0.13 -12.79 -8.16
CA SER A 17 0.47 -13.47 -9.40
C SER A 17 0.63 -12.46 -10.53
N ASN A 18 1.65 -12.66 -11.37
CA ASN A 18 1.86 -11.86 -12.58
C ASN A 18 0.87 -12.28 -13.69
N ASN A 19 -0.42 -12.00 -13.48
CA ASN A 19 -1.46 -12.14 -14.48
C ASN A 19 -1.86 -10.78 -15.07
N GLU A 20 -2.35 -10.76 -16.30
CA GLU A 20 -2.70 -9.51 -17.00
C GLU A 20 -3.65 -8.60 -16.22
N GLY A 21 -4.59 -9.18 -15.45
CA GLY A 21 -5.52 -8.44 -14.62
C GLY A 21 -4.80 -7.65 -13.51
N SER A 22 -3.97 -8.32 -12.71
CA SER A 22 -3.23 -7.65 -11.63
C SER A 22 -2.20 -6.68 -12.19
N LEU A 23 -1.57 -7.01 -13.32
CA LEU A 23 -0.59 -6.16 -13.99
C LEU A 23 -1.22 -4.85 -14.46
N LYS A 24 -2.41 -4.91 -15.08
CA LYS A 24 -3.17 -3.71 -15.44
C LYS A 24 -3.62 -2.93 -14.21
N GLN A 25 -4.08 -3.59 -13.15
CA GLN A 25 -4.48 -2.89 -11.92
C GLN A 25 -3.30 -2.21 -11.24
N ALA A 26 -2.16 -2.88 -11.13
CA ALA A 26 -0.93 -2.30 -10.57
C ALA A 26 -0.44 -1.13 -11.42
N GLN A 27 -0.42 -1.28 -12.74
CA GLN A 27 0.00 -0.20 -13.64
C GLN A 27 -0.91 1.02 -13.51
N LYS A 28 -2.23 0.81 -13.49
CA LYS A 28 -3.19 1.89 -13.24
C LYS A 28 -2.96 2.52 -11.87
N ALA A 29 -2.75 1.72 -10.83
CA ALA A 29 -2.47 2.23 -9.50
C ALA A 29 -1.25 3.13 -9.47
N ILE A 30 -0.17 2.71 -10.10
CA ILE A 30 1.03 3.52 -10.22
C ILE A 30 0.75 4.83 -10.97
N ASP A 31 -0.01 4.76 -12.06
CA ASP A 31 -0.34 5.91 -12.91
C ASP A 31 -1.25 6.94 -12.20
N VAL A 32 -2.29 6.48 -11.51
CA VAL A 32 -3.20 7.36 -10.76
C VAL A 32 -2.57 7.88 -9.46
N THR A 33 -1.60 7.15 -8.91
CA THR A 33 -0.94 7.50 -7.66
C THR A 33 0.16 8.52 -7.92
N LYS A 34 -0.15 9.79 -7.66
CA LYS A 34 0.79 10.89 -7.88
C LYS A 34 2.08 10.68 -7.09
N GLY A 35 3.22 10.75 -7.76
CA GLY A 35 4.54 10.66 -7.11
C GLY A 35 4.87 9.28 -6.54
N TYR A 36 4.18 8.22 -6.99
CA TYR A 36 4.40 6.84 -6.59
C TYR A 36 5.89 6.46 -6.54
N GLU A 37 6.66 6.79 -7.59
CA GLU A 37 8.08 6.43 -7.70
C GLU A 37 8.93 6.90 -6.51
N LYS A 38 8.55 8.01 -5.86
CA LYS A 38 9.26 8.55 -4.69
C LYS A 38 9.10 7.67 -3.46
N PHE A 39 7.96 7.00 -3.34
CA PHE A 39 7.62 6.20 -2.17
C PHE A 39 7.38 4.71 -2.44
N ALA A 40 7.47 4.27 -3.70
CA ALA A 40 7.26 2.90 -4.12
C ALA A 40 8.17 1.91 -3.37
N LYS A 41 9.45 2.25 -3.21
CA LYS A 41 10.40 1.46 -2.41
C LYS A 41 9.99 1.37 -0.95
N HIS A 42 9.37 2.43 -0.44
CA HIS A 42 8.90 2.50 0.93
C HIS A 42 7.59 1.74 1.13
N ILE A 43 6.77 1.54 0.09
CA ILE A 43 5.63 0.61 0.12
C ILE A 43 6.11 -0.81 0.37
N LEU A 44 7.22 -1.24 -0.26
CA LEU A 44 7.80 -2.57 -0.06
C LEU A 44 8.21 -2.79 1.39
N THR A 45 8.94 -1.81 1.95
CA THR A 45 9.33 -1.84 3.36
C THR A 45 8.12 -1.80 4.28
N LEU A 46 7.12 -0.98 3.98
CA LEU A 46 5.88 -0.92 4.73
C LEU A 46 5.18 -2.27 4.70
N ASN A 47 5.02 -2.90 3.54
CA ASN A 47 4.40 -4.21 3.40
C ASN A 47 5.08 -5.28 4.25
N ASP A 48 6.42 -5.28 4.32
CA ASP A 48 7.16 -6.20 5.19
C ASP A 48 6.89 -5.94 6.68
N GLN A 49 6.84 -4.66 7.09
CA GLN A 49 6.47 -4.29 8.47
C GLN A 49 5.05 -4.71 8.80
N LEU A 50 4.11 -4.49 7.88
CA LEU A 50 2.70 -4.81 8.06
C LEU A 50 2.47 -6.31 8.11
N LYS A 51 3.23 -7.12 7.37
CA LYS A 51 3.12 -8.59 7.43
C LYS A 51 3.30 -9.14 8.85
N LYS A 52 4.13 -8.49 9.66
CA LYS A 52 4.34 -8.85 11.08
C LYS A 52 3.11 -8.54 11.95
N LEU A 53 2.26 -7.63 11.50
CA LEU A 53 1.02 -7.19 12.15
C LEU A 53 -0.21 -7.81 11.46
N ASN A 54 -0.06 -8.94 10.75
CA ASN A 54 -1.11 -9.56 9.94
C ASN A 54 -1.82 -8.58 8.97
N ALA A 55 -1.06 -7.64 8.44
CA ALA A 55 -1.50 -6.65 7.48
C ALA A 55 -0.64 -6.70 6.21
N TYR A 56 -1.18 -6.16 5.12
CA TYR A 56 -0.50 -6.17 3.83
C TYR A 56 -0.96 -5.01 2.96
N VAL A 57 -0.09 -4.62 2.04
CA VAL A 57 -0.44 -3.73 0.94
C VAL A 57 -0.90 -4.58 -0.25
N GLY A 58 -1.96 -4.13 -0.90
CA GLY A 58 -2.54 -4.80 -2.05
C GLY A 58 -3.22 -3.83 -2.99
N LEU A 59 -3.85 -4.39 -4.02
CA LEU A 59 -4.60 -3.61 -5.01
C LEU A 59 -6.08 -3.58 -4.67
N SER A 60 -6.71 -2.43 -4.89
CA SER A 60 -8.15 -2.30 -4.74
C SER A 60 -8.88 -2.81 -5.98
N ASN A 61 -10.04 -3.45 -5.75
CA ASN A 61 -10.92 -3.91 -6.82
C ASN A 61 -11.98 -2.87 -7.17
N LYS A 62 -12.19 -1.87 -6.29
CA LYS A 62 -13.20 -0.81 -6.46
C LYS A 62 -12.58 0.50 -6.91
N THR A 63 -11.32 0.72 -6.56
CA THR A 63 -10.57 1.92 -6.88
C THR A 63 -9.30 1.49 -7.59
N ASP A 64 -8.79 2.34 -8.47
CA ASP A 64 -7.51 2.06 -9.12
C ASP A 64 -6.32 2.29 -8.19
N TYR A 65 -6.52 2.64 -6.91
CA TYR A 65 -5.44 2.92 -5.95
C TYR A 65 -4.93 1.67 -5.19
N PHE A 66 -3.73 1.78 -4.63
CA PHE A 66 -3.23 0.82 -3.65
C PHE A 66 -4.09 0.87 -2.38
N LYS A 67 -4.33 -0.29 -1.77
CA LYS A 67 -4.98 -0.41 -0.48
C LYS A 67 -4.08 -1.11 0.52
N ILE A 68 -4.17 -0.73 1.77
CA ILE A 68 -3.53 -1.38 2.89
C ILE A 68 -4.65 -2.02 3.69
N LYS A 69 -4.58 -3.32 3.96
CA LYS A 69 -5.59 -4.04 4.75
C LYS A 69 -4.91 -4.79 5.89
N CYS A 70 -5.50 -4.73 7.08
CA CYS A 70 -5.20 -5.62 8.19
C CYS A 70 -6.29 -6.71 8.27
N ASP A 71 -5.89 -7.99 8.28
CA ASP A 71 -6.82 -9.14 8.31
C ASP A 71 -7.10 -9.63 9.74
N GLU A 72 -6.08 -9.75 10.59
CA GLU A 72 -6.22 -10.16 12.00
C GLU A 72 -5.96 -8.99 12.92
N ALA A 73 -7.06 -8.34 13.27
CA ALA A 73 -7.12 -7.21 14.19
C ALA A 73 -7.77 -7.63 15.52
N ASP A 74 -7.52 -8.87 15.96
CA ASP A 74 -8.11 -9.45 17.18
C ASP A 74 -7.68 -8.71 18.47
N SER A 75 -6.59 -7.94 18.40
CA SER A 75 -6.14 -7.07 19.49
C SER A 75 -6.16 -5.60 19.06
N ASN A 76 -6.84 -4.75 19.85
CA ASN A 76 -6.82 -3.29 19.64
C ASN A 76 -5.38 -2.74 19.60
N GLU A 77 -4.44 -3.31 20.37
CA GLU A 77 -3.02 -2.93 20.34
C GLU A 77 -2.39 -3.08 18.95
N ILE A 78 -2.55 -4.23 18.29
CA ILE A 78 -1.99 -4.47 16.94
C ILE A 78 -2.62 -3.50 15.93
N LEU A 79 -3.90 -3.21 16.12
CA LEU A 79 -4.67 -2.29 15.28
C LEU A 79 -4.16 -0.86 15.42
N GLU A 80 -3.90 -0.41 16.65
CA GLU A 80 -3.31 0.91 16.94
C GLU A 80 -1.88 1.01 16.40
N GLU A 81 -1.04 -0.02 16.60
CA GLU A 81 0.31 -0.06 16.03
C GLU A 81 0.30 -0.04 14.51
N PHE A 82 -0.62 -0.77 13.87
CA PHE A 82 -0.81 -0.75 12.42
C PHE A 82 -1.20 0.66 11.94
N HIS A 83 -2.20 1.27 12.59
CA HIS A 83 -2.66 2.61 12.27
C HIS A 83 -1.53 3.64 12.41
N ASP A 84 -0.77 3.57 13.50
CA ASP A 84 0.35 4.45 13.77
C ASP A 84 1.50 4.23 12.76
N ALA A 85 1.84 2.98 12.42
CA ALA A 85 2.86 2.67 11.44
C ALA A 85 2.51 3.20 10.04
N VAL A 86 1.28 2.96 9.58
CA VAL A 86 0.77 3.45 8.29
C VAL A 86 0.75 4.98 8.28
N TRP A 87 0.27 5.61 9.35
CA TRP A 87 0.18 7.06 9.46
C TRP A 87 1.55 7.74 9.54
N LYS A 88 2.48 7.19 10.34
CA LYS A 88 3.88 7.65 10.42
C LYS A 88 4.57 7.54 9.08
N TRP A 89 4.38 6.42 8.37
CA TRP A 89 4.92 6.24 7.03
C TRP A 89 4.36 7.29 6.07
N ALA A 90 3.03 7.43 6.02
CA ALA A 90 2.35 8.39 5.17
C ALA A 90 2.85 9.82 5.42
N LYS A 91 2.88 10.24 6.68
CA LYS A 91 3.39 11.55 7.10
C LYS A 91 4.87 11.75 6.78
N LYS A 92 5.70 10.72 6.98
CA LYS A 92 7.15 10.77 6.69
C LYS A 92 7.44 10.97 5.21
N TYR A 93 6.66 10.34 4.34
CA TYR A 93 6.84 10.40 2.89
C TYR A 93 5.91 11.41 2.20
N ASN A 94 5.13 12.18 2.96
CA ASN A 94 4.06 13.07 2.46
C ASN A 94 3.11 12.34 1.50
N VAL A 95 2.74 11.11 1.86
CA VAL A 95 1.76 10.32 1.12
C VAL A 95 0.39 10.54 1.75
N ASP A 96 -0.57 10.91 0.93
CA ASP A 96 -1.97 11.04 1.25
C ASP A 96 -2.61 9.65 1.30
N ILE A 97 -3.25 9.36 2.44
CA ILE A 97 -3.92 8.09 2.69
C ILE A 97 -5.36 8.32 3.16
N GLU A 98 -6.29 7.57 2.59
CA GLU A 98 -7.71 7.64 2.94
C GLU A 98 -8.14 6.38 3.69
N ARG A 99 -8.65 6.52 4.91
CA ARG A 99 -9.15 5.40 5.69
C ARG A 99 -10.57 5.03 5.24
N LEU A 100 -10.83 3.75 5.01
CA LEU A 100 -12.19 3.25 4.79
C LEU A 100 -12.96 3.24 6.12
N ASP A 101 -14.06 3.98 6.15
CA ASP A 101 -14.92 4.10 7.33
C ASP A 101 -15.33 2.71 7.85
N LYS A 102 -15.07 2.46 9.15
CA LYS A 102 -15.33 1.21 9.89
C LYS A 102 -14.41 0.00 9.63
N LYS A 103 -13.33 0.11 8.85
CA LYS A 103 -12.37 -1.00 8.66
C LYS A 103 -10.92 -0.56 8.83
N PRO A 104 -9.99 -1.47 9.19
CA PRO A 104 -8.56 -1.21 9.16
C PRO A 104 -8.04 -1.30 7.72
N ILE A 105 -8.64 -0.50 6.84
CA ILE A 105 -8.30 -0.43 5.43
C ILE A 105 -7.96 1.01 5.09
N TYR A 106 -6.85 1.21 4.40
CA TYR A 106 -6.42 2.51 3.90
C TYR A 106 -6.24 2.47 2.40
N TYR A 107 -6.54 3.54 1.69
CA TYR A 107 -6.21 3.74 0.29
C TYR A 107 -5.07 4.74 0.18
N ILE A 108 -4.13 4.48 -0.71
CA ILE A 108 -3.00 5.37 -0.97
C ILE A 108 -3.36 6.23 -2.18
N LEU A 109 -3.58 7.52 -1.96
CA LEU A 109 -4.01 8.43 -3.03
C LEU A 109 -2.81 9.01 -3.81
N GLY A 110 -1.63 9.09 -3.20
CA GLY A 110 -0.42 9.65 -3.81
C GLY A 110 0.27 10.64 -2.87
N VAL A 111 1.26 11.40 -3.34
CA VAL A 111 1.89 12.43 -2.52
C VAL A 111 1.03 13.69 -2.43
N SER A 112 0.82 14.18 -1.20
CA SER A 112 0.25 15.51 -0.94
C SER A 112 1.34 16.54 -1.26
N ASN A 113 1.03 17.52 -2.10
CA ASN A 113 1.96 18.55 -2.57
C ASN A 113 1.66 19.91 -1.93
#